data_AF-A0A7S2QBZ2-F1
#
_entry.id   AF-A0A7S2QBZ2-F1
#
_cell.length_a   1.000
_cell.length_b   1.000
_cell.length_c   1.000
_cell.angle_alpha   90.00
_cell.angle_beta   90.00
_cell.angle_gamma   90.00
#
_symmetry.space_group_name_H-M   'P 1'
#
loop_
_entity.id
_entity.type
_entity.pdbx_description
1 polymer ?
#
loop_
_entity_poly.entity_id
_entity_poly.type
_entity_poly.pdbx_seq_one_letter_code
_entity_poly.pdbx_strand_id
1 'polypeptide(L)'
;RQAEPPSGGQAEPPAAEPPAEQAPAPAAGTSEEATGSFTVAVESKVCPTGLCVHEHKSIKLFIGMEQVELGCEDLVDNTHTFTYEPGAPAFWHGFGVQDNGWYWRGPDATPEEQNPDNAGMQVMLTPDCQVSTAFSIAGGDVPDARLLLRATGQRTAVGCLVVLERVDAPGLCVAGAGRKQCC
;
A
#
# COMPACT_ATOMS: atom_id res chain seq x y z
N ARG A 1 69.30 -20.75 -5.34
CA ARG A 1 69.42 -19.30 -5.06
C ARG A 1 68.22 -18.63 -5.71
N GLN A 2 67.14 -18.42 -4.97
CA GLN A 2 65.97 -17.67 -5.42
C GLN A 2 65.95 -16.37 -4.62
N ALA A 3 65.75 -15.26 -5.32
CA ALA A 3 65.84 -13.90 -4.83
C ALA A 3 64.55 -13.47 -4.14
N GLU A 4 64.67 -12.82 -2.98
CA GLU A 4 63.57 -12.17 -2.27
C GLU A 4 63.09 -10.91 -3.01
N PRO A 5 61.77 -10.60 -2.98
CA PRO A 5 61.24 -9.35 -3.50
C PRO A 5 61.40 -8.18 -2.50
N PRO A 6 61.47 -6.92 -2.98
CA PRO A 6 61.70 -5.76 -2.14
C PRO A 6 60.46 -5.38 -1.31
N SER A 7 60.73 -4.96 -0.07
CA SER A 7 59.77 -4.44 0.91
C SER A 7 59.19 -3.10 0.44
N GLY A 8 57.86 -3.05 0.28
CA GLY A 8 57.11 -1.83 -0.06
C GLY A 8 56.97 -0.91 1.14
N GLY A 9 57.38 0.35 0.99
CA GLY A 9 57.24 1.40 1.99
C GLY A 9 55.78 1.76 2.25
N GLN A 10 55.43 1.90 3.53
CA GLN A 10 54.14 2.40 3.98
C GLN A 10 54.09 3.92 3.83
N ALA A 11 53.10 4.42 3.09
CA ALA A 11 52.77 5.83 3.03
C ALA A 11 51.95 6.24 4.26
N GLU A 12 52.35 7.34 4.88
CA GLU A 12 51.72 7.95 6.04
C GLU A 12 50.35 8.56 5.66
N PRO A 13 49.27 8.35 6.44
CA PRO A 13 47.97 8.92 6.14
C PRO A 13 47.91 10.42 6.51
N PRO A 14 47.21 11.26 5.72
CA PRO A 14 47.09 12.68 6.02
C PRO A 14 46.20 12.95 7.24
N ALA A 15 46.52 14.05 7.93
CA ALA A 15 45.87 14.53 9.14
C ALA A 15 44.38 14.84 8.93
N ALA A 16 43.56 14.46 9.90
CA ALA A 16 42.11 14.67 9.90
C ALA A 16 41.74 16.15 10.09
N GLU A 17 40.82 16.63 9.26
CA GLU A 17 40.17 17.94 9.39
C GLU A 17 39.26 18.01 10.63
N PRO A 18 39.18 19.16 11.32
CA PRO A 18 38.27 19.34 12.45
C PRO A 18 36.80 19.41 11.98
N PRO A 19 35.85 18.94 12.80
CA PRO A 19 34.44 18.93 12.43
C PRO A 19 33.86 20.35 12.37
N ALA A 20 33.10 20.62 11.31
CA ALA A 20 32.36 21.85 11.12
C ALA A 20 31.26 22.01 12.19
N GLU A 21 31.19 23.21 12.75
CA GLU A 21 30.19 23.66 13.72
C GLU A 21 28.79 23.60 13.07
N GLN A 22 27.96 22.66 13.54
CA GLN A 22 26.59 22.50 13.05
C GLN A 22 25.71 23.64 13.56
N ALA A 23 25.14 24.40 12.62
CA ALA A 23 24.14 25.41 12.92
C ALA A 23 22.91 24.76 13.63
N PRO A 24 22.28 25.48 14.57
CA PRO A 24 21.13 24.96 15.31
C PRO A 24 19.98 24.61 14.34
N ALA A 25 19.42 23.42 14.54
CA ALA A 25 18.26 22.94 13.79
C ALA A 25 17.08 23.94 13.93
N PRO A 26 16.32 24.19 12.85
CA PRO A 26 15.11 25.00 12.95
C PRO A 26 14.13 24.31 13.91
N ALA A 27 13.55 25.11 14.80
CA ALA A 27 12.59 24.65 15.79
C ALA A 27 11.46 23.87 15.10
N ALA A 28 11.22 22.65 15.58
CA ALA A 28 10.08 21.84 15.19
C ALA A 28 8.80 22.65 15.46
N GLY A 29 8.19 23.17 14.41
CA GLY A 29 6.84 23.68 14.48
C GLY A 29 5.93 22.54 14.92
N THR A 30 5.34 22.68 16.09
CA THR A 30 4.21 21.86 16.52
C THR A 30 3.08 22.09 15.54
N SER A 31 2.98 21.22 14.53
CA SER A 31 1.79 21.04 13.73
C SER A 31 0.68 20.63 14.70
N GLU A 32 -0.21 21.56 15.00
CA GLU A 32 -1.48 21.30 15.65
C GLU A 32 -2.16 20.19 14.83
N GLU A 33 -2.17 18.96 15.36
CA GLU A 33 -2.86 17.84 14.72
C GLU A 33 -4.30 18.29 14.54
N ALA A 34 -4.71 18.52 13.29
CA ALA A 34 -6.08 18.77 12.96
C ALA A 34 -6.87 17.49 13.26
N THR A 35 -7.35 17.37 14.50
CA THR A 35 -8.17 16.28 15.04
C THR A 35 -9.62 16.33 14.57
N GLY A 36 -9.91 17.14 13.53
CA GLY A 36 -11.24 17.25 12.94
C GLY A 36 -11.54 16.07 12.03
N SER A 37 -12.78 15.59 12.06
CA SER A 37 -13.27 14.68 11.03
C SER A 37 -13.39 15.42 9.69
N PHE A 38 -13.24 14.69 8.58
CA PHE A 38 -13.32 15.27 7.25
C PHE A 38 -13.90 14.29 6.22
N THR A 39 -14.46 14.82 5.14
CA THR A 39 -15.07 13.99 4.09
C THR A 39 -14.00 13.29 3.25
N VAL A 40 -14.20 11.99 3.03
CA VAL A 40 -13.36 11.16 2.17
C VAL A 40 -14.23 10.47 1.14
N ALA A 41 -13.85 10.58 -0.13
CA ALA A 41 -14.34 9.74 -1.20
C ALA A 41 -13.27 8.69 -1.53
N VAL A 42 -13.66 7.44 -1.72
CA VAL A 42 -12.80 6.36 -2.20
C VAL A 42 -13.29 5.95 -3.57
N GLU A 43 -12.42 6.05 -4.57
CA GLU A 43 -12.68 5.60 -5.94
C GLU A 43 -11.86 4.33 -6.20
N SER A 44 -12.56 3.28 -6.63
CA SER A 44 -11.94 2.06 -7.15
C SER A 44 -11.67 2.22 -8.64
N LYS A 45 -10.41 2.11 -9.02
CA LYS A 45 -9.95 1.87 -10.41
C LYS A 45 -9.38 0.47 -10.56
N VAL A 46 -9.69 -0.43 -9.63
CA VAL A 46 -9.30 -1.85 -9.63
C VAL A 46 -10.21 -2.59 -10.60
N CYS A 47 -10.22 -2.16 -11.86
CA CYS A 47 -10.97 -2.80 -12.93
C CYS A 47 -10.09 -3.83 -13.64
N PRO A 48 -10.68 -4.87 -14.25
CA PRO A 48 -9.92 -5.90 -14.91
C PRO A 48 -8.94 -5.29 -15.92
N THR A 49 -7.68 -5.69 -15.82
CA THR A 49 -6.72 -5.43 -16.89
C THR A 49 -7.22 -6.22 -18.10
N GLY A 50 -7.17 -5.64 -19.31
CA GLY A 50 -7.72 -6.25 -20.54
C GLY A 50 -7.15 -7.63 -20.91
N LEU A 51 -6.21 -8.15 -20.13
CA LEU A 51 -5.59 -9.47 -20.23
C LEU A 51 -6.37 -10.56 -19.45
N CYS A 52 -7.14 -10.20 -18.42
CA CYS A 52 -7.87 -11.13 -17.55
C CYS A 52 -9.36 -10.76 -17.44
N VAL A 53 -10.07 -10.88 -18.58
CA VAL A 53 -11.46 -10.45 -18.82
C VAL A 53 -12.51 -11.19 -17.95
N HIS A 54 -12.11 -12.16 -17.13
CA HIS A 54 -13.02 -12.98 -16.32
C HIS A 54 -12.90 -12.73 -14.81
N GLU A 55 -12.04 -11.81 -14.38
CA GLU A 55 -11.86 -11.47 -12.97
C GLU A 55 -12.50 -10.12 -12.65
N HIS A 56 -13.83 -10.16 -12.57
CA HIS A 56 -14.67 -9.05 -12.12
C HIS A 56 -14.80 -9.08 -10.60
N LYS A 57 -13.69 -8.93 -9.89
CA LYS A 57 -13.72 -8.98 -8.42
C LYS A 57 -13.63 -7.56 -7.86
N SER A 58 -14.71 -7.19 -7.19
CA SER A 58 -14.83 -5.96 -6.43
C SER A 58 -13.81 -5.89 -5.31
N ILE A 59 -13.45 -4.67 -4.92
CA ILE A 59 -12.80 -4.43 -3.64
C ILE A 59 -13.87 -4.21 -2.58
N LYS A 60 -13.56 -4.59 -1.34
CA LYS A 60 -14.41 -4.33 -0.20
C LYS A 60 -13.73 -3.34 0.75
N LEU A 61 -14.43 -2.29 1.11
CA LEU A 61 -14.03 -1.35 2.14
C LEU A 61 -14.59 -1.78 3.49
N PHE A 62 -13.81 -1.61 4.54
CA PHE A 62 -14.20 -1.80 5.94
C PHE A 62 -14.08 -0.46 6.66
N ILE A 63 -15.20 0.22 6.87
CA ILE A 63 -15.28 1.56 7.45
C ILE A 63 -15.95 1.43 8.81
N GLY A 64 -15.14 1.32 9.87
CA GLY A 64 -15.65 0.89 11.17
C GLY A 64 -16.31 -0.48 11.06
N MET A 65 -17.60 -0.55 11.39
CA MET A 65 -18.40 -1.79 11.28
C MET A 65 -19.09 -1.97 9.91
N GLU A 66 -19.00 -0.98 9.03
CA GLU A 66 -19.63 -1.01 7.72
C GLU A 66 -18.74 -1.74 6.70
N GLN A 67 -19.36 -2.53 5.82
CA GLN A 67 -18.71 -3.13 4.66
C GLN A 67 -19.34 -2.58 3.39
N VAL A 68 -18.52 -2.01 2.51
CA VAL A 68 -18.96 -1.44 1.23
C VAL A 68 -18.22 -2.14 0.11
N GLU A 69 -18.95 -2.58 -0.91
CA GLU A 69 -18.37 -3.19 -2.09
C GLU A 69 -18.24 -2.14 -3.20
N LEU A 70 -17.03 -1.97 -3.73
CA LEU A 70 -16.75 -1.13 -4.90
C LEU A 70 -16.39 -2.01 -6.09
N GLY A 71 -17.13 -1.89 -7.17
CA GLY A 71 -16.98 -2.69 -8.38
C GLY A 71 -16.72 -1.86 -9.63
N CYS A 72 -16.58 -2.56 -10.75
CA CYS A 72 -16.33 -1.98 -12.08
C CYS A 72 -17.45 -2.26 -13.09
N GLU A 73 -18.55 -2.86 -12.65
CA GLU A 73 -19.73 -3.08 -13.50
C GLU A 73 -20.65 -1.86 -13.45
N ASP A 74 -21.46 -1.68 -14.49
CA ASP A 74 -22.53 -0.65 -14.57
C ASP A 74 -23.56 -0.71 -13.41
N LEU A 75 -23.43 -1.70 -12.53
CA LEU A 75 -24.38 -2.03 -11.44
C LEU A 75 -23.82 -1.78 -10.03
N VAL A 76 -22.53 -1.48 -9.87
CA VAL A 76 -21.93 -1.18 -8.56
C VAL A 76 -21.20 0.15 -8.64
N ASP A 77 -21.56 1.07 -7.76
CA ASP A 77 -20.87 2.36 -7.65
C ASP A 77 -19.37 2.11 -7.40
N ASN A 78 -18.52 2.64 -8.26
CA ASN A 78 -17.07 2.54 -8.13
C ASN A 78 -16.52 3.55 -7.12
N THR A 79 -17.37 4.39 -6.55
CA THR A 79 -17.00 5.44 -5.62
C THR A 79 -17.89 5.40 -4.38
N HIS A 80 -17.30 5.54 -3.20
CA HIS A 80 -18.04 5.67 -1.95
C HIS A 80 -17.51 6.83 -1.11
N THR A 81 -18.42 7.60 -0.49
CA THR A 81 -18.06 8.77 0.32
C THR A 81 -18.51 8.58 1.76
N PHE A 82 -17.63 8.87 2.70
CA PHE A 82 -17.88 8.78 4.14
C PHE A 82 -17.13 9.88 4.91
N THR A 83 -17.43 9.99 6.21
CA THR A 83 -16.72 10.89 7.12
C THR A 83 -15.57 10.13 7.78
N TYR A 84 -14.35 10.59 7.59
CA TYR A 84 -13.15 10.02 8.18
C TYR A 84 -12.84 10.70 9.52
N GLU A 85 -12.58 9.89 10.54
CA GLU A 85 -12.30 10.36 11.91
C GLU A 85 -10.90 9.91 12.34
N PRO A 86 -9.86 10.77 12.20
CA PRO A 86 -8.47 10.39 12.52
C PRO A 86 -8.26 9.99 13.98
N GLY A 87 -9.11 10.51 14.88
CA GLY A 87 -9.07 10.26 16.32
C GLY A 87 -9.87 9.04 16.78
N ALA A 88 -10.41 8.21 15.86
CA ALA A 88 -11.00 6.93 16.21
C ALA A 88 -9.96 6.03 16.93
N PRO A 89 -10.37 5.08 17.79
CA PRO A 89 -9.43 4.23 18.55
C PRO A 89 -8.37 3.55 17.68
N ALA A 90 -7.18 3.26 18.25
CA ALA A 90 -6.00 2.61 17.63
C ALA A 90 -6.31 1.53 16.57
N PHE A 91 -7.28 0.66 16.86
CA PHE A 91 -7.66 -0.45 15.99
C PHE A 91 -8.57 -0.07 14.80
N TRP A 92 -9.12 1.14 14.81
CA TRP A 92 -9.96 1.74 13.77
C TRP A 92 -9.28 2.89 13.04
N HIS A 93 -7.99 3.19 13.28
CA HIS A 93 -7.34 4.26 12.51
C HIS A 93 -7.29 3.84 11.04
N GLY A 94 -7.97 4.60 10.19
CA GLY A 94 -8.08 4.29 8.79
C GLY A 94 -9.35 3.54 8.41
N PHE A 95 -9.32 2.97 7.23
CA PHE A 95 -10.31 2.00 6.75
C PHE A 95 -9.59 0.80 6.13
N GLY A 96 -10.19 -0.38 6.27
CA GLY A 96 -9.69 -1.59 5.63
C GLY A 96 -10.06 -1.62 4.16
N VAL A 97 -9.18 -2.18 3.34
CA VAL A 97 -9.39 -2.49 1.93
C VAL A 97 -9.06 -3.95 1.74
N GLN A 98 -10.03 -4.70 1.20
CA GLN A 98 -9.84 -6.09 0.82
C GLN A 98 -10.01 -6.24 -0.69
N ASP A 99 -9.00 -6.82 -1.31
CA ASP A 99 -9.05 -7.26 -2.69
C ASP A 99 -9.56 -8.71 -2.74
N ASN A 100 -10.70 -8.92 -3.40
CA ASN A 100 -11.36 -10.22 -3.50
C ASN A 100 -10.96 -10.98 -4.77
N GLY A 101 -9.80 -10.68 -5.34
CA GLY A 101 -9.22 -11.44 -6.45
C GLY A 101 -8.68 -12.81 -6.04
N TRP A 102 -8.51 -13.68 -7.03
CA TRP A 102 -7.87 -14.98 -6.86
C TRP A 102 -6.39 -14.90 -7.27
N TYR A 103 -5.47 -15.29 -6.40
CA TYR A 103 -4.03 -15.18 -6.68
C TYR A 103 -3.35 -16.54 -6.70
N TRP A 104 -2.74 -16.89 -7.84
CA TRP A 104 -1.81 -17.99 -7.92
C TRP A 104 -0.44 -17.57 -7.38
N ARG A 105 0.10 -18.36 -6.46
CA ARG A 105 1.42 -18.09 -5.86
C ARG A 105 2.54 -19.00 -6.34
N GLY A 106 2.37 -19.60 -7.52
CA GLY A 106 3.35 -20.54 -8.05
C GLY A 106 3.02 -22.00 -7.75
N PRO A 107 3.84 -22.93 -8.27
CA PRO A 107 3.62 -24.37 -8.15
C PRO A 107 3.95 -24.91 -6.76
N ASP A 108 4.78 -24.19 -6.00
CA ASP A 108 5.26 -24.60 -4.68
C ASP A 108 4.34 -24.12 -3.53
N ALA A 109 3.34 -23.28 -3.83
CA ALA A 109 2.43 -22.76 -2.83
C ALA A 109 1.45 -23.84 -2.33
N THR A 110 1.27 -23.92 -1.01
CA THR A 110 0.32 -24.85 -0.37
C THR A 110 -1.13 -24.47 -0.72
N PRO A 111 -2.11 -25.39 -0.61
CA PRO A 111 -3.51 -25.07 -0.85
C PRO A 111 -4.04 -23.88 -0.04
N GLU A 112 -3.54 -23.71 1.19
CA GLU A 112 -3.89 -22.61 2.09
C GLU A 112 -3.21 -21.28 1.69
N GLU A 113 -2.13 -21.34 0.90
CA GLU A 113 -1.47 -20.17 0.31
C GLU A 113 -2.13 -19.74 -1.00
N GLN A 114 -2.87 -20.65 -1.67
CA GLN A 114 -3.73 -20.34 -2.81
C GLN A 114 -5.06 -19.70 -2.37
N ASN A 115 -5.08 -19.06 -1.19
CA ASN A 115 -6.29 -18.62 -0.53
C ASN A 115 -7.06 -17.63 -1.43
N PRO A 116 -8.29 -17.98 -1.84
CA PRO A 116 -9.16 -17.08 -2.56
C PRO A 116 -9.57 -15.91 -1.66
N ASP A 117 -9.57 -14.71 -2.21
CA ASP A 117 -10.55 -13.68 -1.85
C ASP A 117 -10.39 -12.97 -0.50
N ASN A 118 -9.18 -12.67 -0.03
CA ASN A 118 -9.04 -11.85 1.19
C ASN A 118 -7.76 -11.04 1.34
N ALA A 119 -7.12 -10.58 0.26
CA ALA A 119 -5.92 -9.77 0.43
C ALA A 119 -6.27 -8.43 1.10
N GLY A 120 -5.72 -8.14 2.27
CA GLY A 120 -6.11 -6.98 3.07
C GLY A 120 -5.03 -5.91 3.20
N MET A 121 -5.44 -4.65 3.30
CA MET A 121 -4.60 -3.49 3.58
C MET A 121 -5.38 -2.48 4.44
N GLN A 122 -4.73 -1.89 5.44
CA GLN A 122 -5.26 -0.74 6.17
C GLN A 122 -4.80 0.56 5.49
N VAL A 123 -5.73 1.48 5.22
CA VAL A 123 -5.46 2.81 4.64
C VAL A 123 -5.68 3.89 5.70
N MET A 124 -4.64 4.64 6.03
CA MET A 124 -4.70 5.79 6.94
C MET A 124 -4.48 7.08 6.16
N LEU A 125 -5.22 8.12 6.56
CA LEU A 125 -5.26 9.40 5.87
C LEU A 125 -5.06 10.55 6.85
N THR A 126 -4.25 11.53 6.46
CA THR A 126 -4.16 12.81 7.17
C THR A 126 -5.16 13.83 6.60
N PRO A 127 -5.48 14.91 7.31
CA PRO A 127 -6.31 16.00 6.79
C PRO A 127 -5.75 16.61 5.48
N ASP A 128 -4.44 16.53 5.26
CA ASP A 128 -3.76 16.96 4.03
C ASP A 128 -3.85 15.94 2.89
N CYS A 129 -4.71 14.93 3.03
CA CYS A 129 -4.91 13.84 2.09
C CYS A 129 -3.64 13.02 1.83
N GLN A 130 -2.70 13.00 2.77
CA GLN A 130 -1.55 12.11 2.70
C GLN A 130 -2.00 10.70 3.09
N VAL A 131 -1.77 9.75 2.18
CA VAL A 131 -2.10 8.34 2.38
C VAL A 131 -0.88 7.60 2.90
N SER A 132 -1.10 6.77 3.91
CA SER A 132 -0.17 5.74 4.35
C SER A 132 -0.91 4.41 4.46
N THR A 133 -0.17 3.29 4.37
CA THR A 133 -0.76 1.96 4.38
C THR A 133 -0.05 1.03 5.35
N ALA A 134 -0.82 0.13 5.97
CA ALA A 134 -0.33 -0.89 6.88
C ALA A 134 -1.00 -2.23 6.59
N PHE A 135 -0.58 -3.27 7.32
CA PHE A 135 -1.29 -4.56 7.32
C PHE A 135 -2.75 -4.34 7.74
N SER A 136 -3.65 -5.09 7.11
CA SER A 136 -5.08 -4.99 7.43
C SER A 136 -5.35 -5.36 8.87
N ILE A 137 -6.25 -4.61 9.50
CA ILE A 137 -6.90 -5.02 10.76
C ILE A 137 -8.24 -5.71 10.44
N ALA A 138 -8.81 -5.41 9.27
CA ALA A 138 -10.04 -5.98 8.75
C ALA A 138 -9.85 -6.47 7.31
N GLY A 139 -10.30 -7.68 6.99
CA GLY A 139 -9.90 -8.42 5.80
C GLY A 139 -8.77 -9.41 6.11
N GLY A 140 -8.45 -10.32 5.20
CA GLY A 140 -7.38 -11.30 5.43
C GLY A 140 -5.99 -10.71 5.25
N ASP A 141 -4.98 -11.42 5.75
CA ASP A 141 -3.60 -10.90 5.78
C ASP A 141 -2.69 -11.58 4.73
N VAL A 142 -3.27 -12.51 3.95
CA VAL A 142 -2.54 -13.40 3.06
C VAL A 142 -3.26 -13.47 1.71
N PRO A 143 -2.84 -12.69 0.69
CA PRO A 143 -1.65 -11.83 0.67
C PRO A 143 -1.90 -10.49 1.34
N ASP A 144 -0.82 -9.79 1.67
CA ASP A 144 -0.91 -8.36 1.94
C ASP A 144 -1.36 -7.63 0.65
N ALA A 145 -2.50 -6.93 0.69
CA ALA A 145 -3.00 -6.22 -0.47
C ALA A 145 -2.09 -5.08 -0.93
N ARG A 146 -1.13 -4.61 -0.12
CA ARG A 146 -0.12 -3.63 -0.56
C ARG A 146 0.77 -4.15 -1.69
N LEU A 147 0.79 -5.46 -1.92
CA LEU A 147 1.46 -6.08 -3.06
C LEU A 147 0.64 -6.02 -4.36
N LEU A 148 -0.65 -5.76 -4.25
CA LEU A 148 -1.64 -5.86 -5.34
C LEU A 148 -2.30 -4.53 -5.66
N LEU A 149 -2.41 -3.68 -4.65
CA LEU A 149 -3.13 -2.42 -4.66
C LEU A 149 -2.23 -1.28 -4.21
N ARG A 150 -2.41 -0.14 -4.85
CA ARG A 150 -1.86 1.14 -4.45
C ARG A 150 -3.00 2.06 -4.05
N ALA A 151 -2.86 2.72 -2.91
CA ALA A 151 -3.72 3.81 -2.50
C ALA A 151 -3.00 5.15 -2.71
N THR A 152 -3.67 6.10 -3.34
CA THR A 152 -3.17 7.48 -3.51
C THR A 152 -4.20 8.48 -3.02
N GLY A 153 -3.75 9.56 -2.38
CA GLY A 153 -4.62 10.61 -1.86
C GLY A 153 -4.51 11.88 -2.67
N GLN A 154 -5.64 12.51 -2.94
CA GLN A 154 -5.75 13.79 -3.64
C GLN A 154 -6.71 14.71 -2.90
N ARG A 155 -6.33 15.98 -2.72
CA ARG A 155 -7.24 16.99 -2.18
C ARG A 155 -8.26 17.43 -3.23
N THR A 156 -9.52 17.50 -2.82
CA THR A 156 -10.66 17.97 -3.63
C THR A 156 -11.33 19.19 -2.97
N ALA A 157 -12.34 19.77 -3.62
CA ALA A 157 -13.10 20.88 -3.06
C ALA A 157 -13.92 20.52 -1.82
N VAL A 158 -14.25 19.23 -1.64
CA VAL A 158 -15.14 18.72 -0.59
C VAL A 158 -14.39 17.95 0.51
N GLY A 159 -13.14 17.57 0.27
CA GLY A 159 -12.36 16.76 1.21
C GLY A 159 -11.25 16.01 0.49
N CYS A 160 -10.98 14.77 0.88
CA CYS A 160 -9.98 13.94 0.23
C CYS A 160 -10.62 12.93 -0.71
N LEU A 161 -9.98 12.71 -1.86
CA LEU A 161 -10.23 11.57 -2.74
C LEU A 161 -9.08 10.57 -2.53
N VAL A 162 -9.42 9.32 -2.24
CA VAL A 162 -8.49 8.20 -2.24
C VAL A 162 -8.77 7.36 -3.47
N VAL A 163 -7.76 7.17 -4.31
CA VAL A 163 -7.86 6.33 -5.50
C VAL A 163 -7.14 5.02 -5.22
N LEU A 164 -7.84 3.91 -5.43
CA LEU A 164 -7.32 2.55 -5.32
C LEU A 164 -7.08 1.98 -6.71
N GLU A 165 -5.84 1.59 -6.99
CA GLU A 165 -5.39 1.10 -8.30
C GLU A 165 -4.68 -0.23 -8.16
N ARG A 166 -4.77 -1.08 -9.20
CA ARG A 166 -3.93 -2.29 -9.31
C ARG A 166 -2.46 -1.90 -9.47
N VAL A 167 -1.59 -2.68 -8.84
CA VAL A 167 -0.15 -2.66 -9.08
C VAL A 167 0.23 -3.92 -9.82
N ASP A 168 0.92 -3.77 -10.94
CA ASP A 168 1.54 -4.89 -11.66
C ASP A 168 2.77 -5.37 -10.87
N ALA A 169 2.56 -6.26 -9.91
CA ALA A 169 3.64 -6.86 -9.14
C ALA A 169 4.13 -8.16 -9.81
N PRO A 170 5.43 -8.27 -10.16
CA PRO A 170 5.96 -9.48 -10.76
C PRO A 170 5.84 -10.68 -9.80
N GLY A 171 5.19 -11.75 -10.25
CA GLY A 171 5.10 -13.02 -9.51
C GLY A 171 3.77 -13.29 -8.78
N LEU A 172 2.82 -12.36 -8.81
CA LEU A 172 1.44 -12.59 -8.39
C LEU A 172 0.59 -12.74 -9.66
N CYS A 173 0.21 -13.97 -9.98
CA CYS A 173 -0.56 -14.27 -11.17
C CYS A 173 -2.03 -14.32 -10.77
N VAL A 174 -2.86 -13.42 -11.28
CA VAL A 174 -4.31 -13.49 -11.05
C VAL A 174 -4.86 -14.63 -11.91
N ALA A 175 -5.58 -15.61 -11.35
CA ALA A 175 -5.96 -16.78 -12.15
C ALA A 175 -7.43 -16.85 -12.52
N GLY A 176 -7.66 -16.75 -13.82
CA GLY A 176 -8.99 -16.91 -14.40
C GLY A 176 -8.97 -17.21 -15.89
N ALA A 177 -8.26 -18.26 -16.34
CA ALA A 177 -8.55 -19.01 -17.59
C ALA A 177 -7.55 -20.16 -17.83
N GLY A 178 -7.92 -21.40 -17.52
CA GLY A 178 -7.15 -22.57 -17.97
C GLY A 178 -5.73 -22.70 -17.37
N ARG A 179 -4.73 -23.06 -18.18
CA ARG A 179 -3.33 -23.28 -17.73
C ARG A 179 -2.75 -21.98 -17.14
N LYS A 180 -2.91 -21.76 -15.82
CA LYS A 180 -2.13 -20.87 -14.94
C LYS A 180 -1.38 -19.77 -15.71
N GLN A 181 -2.12 -18.82 -16.26
CA GLN A 181 -1.53 -17.68 -16.95
C GLN A 181 -1.30 -16.59 -15.92
N CYS A 182 -0.09 -16.03 -15.93
CA CYS A 182 0.20 -14.78 -15.26
C CYS A 182 -0.28 -13.66 -16.18
N CYS A 183 -1.51 -13.21 -15.92
CA CYS A 183 -1.79 -11.78 -15.98
C CYS A 183 -1.15 -11.17 -14.73
#